data_AF-A0A8H4CV86-F1
#
_entry.id   AF-A0A8H4CV86-F1
#
_cell.length_a   1.000
_cell.length_b   1.000
_cell.length_c   1.000
_cell.angle_alpha   90.00
_cell.angle_beta   90.00
_cell.angle_gamma   90.00
#
_symmetry.space_group_name_H-M   'P 1'
#
loop_
_entity.id
_entity.type
_entity.pdbx_description
1 polymer ?
#
loop_
_entity_poly.entity_id
_entity_poly.type
_entity_poly.pdbx_seq_one_letter_code
_entity_poly.pdbx_strand_id
1 'polypeptide(L)'
;MALKQSYQRVARQIASEVSSIVYIHDAVNSLDLDEMVVAVKRWLDERENNRWLVIYDNYDDVDFGTRDNSEQTTQHIATEDKDDDGGTASKAYDIRPYFPNTEHGAIFITTRSSSVGRLGRSIQLEKLSDIQDSLKILASTCGPVDLADGKSTNAPSLYLD
;
A
#
# COMPACT_ATOMS: atom_id res chain seq x y z
N MET A 1 5.03 -0.76 -12.47
CA MET A 1 6.32 -1.43 -12.17
C MET A 1 6.50 -1.75 -10.68
N ALA A 2 6.39 -0.79 -9.76
CA ALA A 2 6.63 -1.03 -8.32
C ALA A 2 5.74 -2.12 -7.69
N LEU A 3 4.46 -2.20 -8.08
CA LEU A 3 3.53 -3.20 -7.57
C LEU A 3 3.99 -4.64 -7.90
N LYS A 4 4.30 -4.91 -9.17
CA LYS A 4 4.79 -6.23 -9.59
C LYS A 4 6.12 -6.62 -8.91
N GLN A 5 7.00 -5.65 -8.64
CA GLN A 5 8.21 -5.89 -7.86
C GLN A 5 7.93 -6.26 -6.40
N SER A 6 6.85 -5.74 -5.80
CA SER A 6 6.39 -6.18 -4.48
C SER A 6 5.97 -7.65 -4.51
N TYR A 7 5.20 -8.05 -5.53
CA TYR A 7 4.81 -9.45 -5.76
C TYR A 7 6.03 -10.36 -5.98
N GLN A 8 7.07 -9.90 -6.68
CA GLN A 8 8.33 -10.65 -6.78
C GLN A 8 8.96 -10.93 -5.40
N ARG A 9 8.97 -9.94 -4.50
CA ARG A 9 9.50 -10.14 -3.13
C ARG A 9 8.68 -11.18 -2.37
N VAL A 10 7.36 -11.11 -2.49
CA VAL A 10 6.43 -12.09 -1.88
C VAL A 10 6.65 -13.48 -2.46
N ALA A 11 6.77 -13.63 -3.78
CA ALA A 11 7.04 -14.91 -4.45
C ALA A 11 8.33 -15.55 -3.91
N ARG A 12 9.41 -14.76 -3.80
CA ARG A 12 10.68 -15.24 -3.23
C ARG A 12 10.56 -15.63 -1.77
N GLN A 13 9.79 -14.88 -0.98
CA GLN A 13 9.55 -15.20 0.43
C GLN A 13 8.82 -16.54 0.56
N ILE A 14 7.72 -16.74 -0.18
CA ILE A 14 6.95 -17.99 -0.19
C ILE A 14 7.85 -19.16 -0.62
N ALA A 15 8.65 -18.98 -1.67
CA ALA A 15 9.61 -19.99 -2.13
C ALA A 15 10.61 -20.40 -1.03
N SER A 16 11.01 -19.46 -0.18
CA SER A 16 11.99 -19.71 0.89
C SER A 16 11.37 -20.40 2.11
N GLU A 17 10.11 -20.09 2.43
CA GLU A 17 9.43 -20.63 3.61
C GLU A 17 8.75 -21.98 3.34
N VAL A 18 8.28 -22.19 2.10
CA VAL A 18 7.53 -23.38 1.71
C VAL A 18 8.16 -24.06 0.50
N SER A 19 9.16 -24.90 0.77
CA SER A 19 10.02 -25.51 -0.27
C SER A 19 9.31 -26.52 -1.19
N SER A 20 8.04 -26.87 -0.93
CA SER A 20 7.28 -27.85 -1.72
C SER A 20 6.46 -27.24 -2.85
N ILE A 21 6.38 -25.91 -2.96
CA ILE A 21 5.48 -25.24 -3.91
C ILE A 21 6.14 -25.02 -5.26
N VAL A 22 6.05 -26.04 -6.12
CA VAL A 22 6.71 -26.08 -7.44
C VAL A 22 6.38 -24.86 -8.31
N TYR A 23 5.10 -24.46 -8.41
CA TYR A 23 4.70 -23.36 -9.29
C TYR A 23 5.25 -21.99 -8.82
N ILE A 24 5.53 -21.81 -7.54
CA ILE A 24 6.19 -20.59 -7.03
C ILE A 24 7.66 -20.60 -7.44
N HIS A 25 8.35 -21.74 -7.29
CA HIS A 25 9.75 -21.87 -7.71
C HIS A 25 9.91 -21.65 -9.22
N ASP A 26 9.02 -22.23 -10.03
CA ASP A 26 9.03 -22.04 -11.48
C ASP A 26 8.87 -20.56 -11.87
N ALA A 27 7.91 -19.86 -11.26
CA ALA A 27 7.69 -18.43 -11.48
C ALA A 27 8.85 -17.56 -10.98
N VAL A 28 9.52 -17.94 -9.88
CA VAL A 28 10.73 -17.23 -9.41
C VAL A 28 11.89 -17.42 -10.39
N ASN A 29 12.03 -18.62 -10.96
CA ASN A 29 13.10 -18.97 -11.90
C ASN A 29 12.90 -18.37 -13.30
N SER A 30 11.66 -18.13 -13.72
CA SER A 30 11.38 -17.51 -15.02
C SER A 30 11.79 -16.05 -15.09
N LEU A 31 11.98 -15.40 -13.93
CA LEU A 31 12.28 -13.96 -13.78
C LEU A 31 11.20 -13.05 -14.38
N ASP A 32 10.04 -13.59 -14.74
CA ASP A 32 8.90 -12.84 -15.25
C ASP A 32 8.05 -12.31 -14.07
N LEU A 33 7.90 -10.99 -14.03
CA LEU A 33 7.11 -10.32 -13.01
C LEU A 33 5.62 -10.67 -13.10
N ASP A 34 5.08 -10.92 -14.29
CA ASP A 34 3.69 -11.31 -14.48
C ASP A 34 3.43 -12.74 -14.00
N GLU A 35 4.34 -13.66 -14.29
CA GLU A 35 4.24 -15.04 -13.76
C GLU A 35 4.35 -15.07 -12.23
N MET A 36 5.23 -14.25 -11.63
CA MET A 36 5.31 -14.13 -10.17
C MET A 36 4.01 -13.57 -9.57
N VAL A 37 3.35 -12.62 -10.23
CA VAL A 37 2.04 -12.12 -9.80
C VAL A 37 1.00 -13.23 -9.83
N VAL A 38 0.92 -13.98 -10.94
CA VAL A 38 -0.02 -15.11 -11.08
C VAL A 38 0.25 -16.18 -10.02
N ALA A 39 1.51 -16.52 -9.78
CA ALA A 39 1.89 -17.54 -8.82
C ALA A 39 1.55 -17.13 -7.37
N VAL A 40 1.86 -15.89 -6.97
CA VAL A 40 1.50 -15.38 -5.64
C VAL A 40 -0.02 -15.34 -5.46
N LYS A 41 -0.77 -14.86 -6.46
CA LYS A 41 -2.24 -14.87 -6.40
C LYS A 41 -2.79 -16.28 -6.21
N ARG A 42 -2.28 -17.24 -6.98
CA ARG A 42 -2.62 -18.66 -6.83
C ARG A 42 -2.34 -19.16 -5.42
N TRP A 43 -1.20 -18.79 -4.84
CA TRP A 43 -0.86 -19.16 -3.47
C TRP A 43 -1.84 -18.58 -2.45
N LEU A 44 -2.24 -17.32 -2.61
CA LEU A 44 -3.25 -16.66 -1.77
C LEU A 44 -4.64 -17.29 -1.93
N ASP A 45 -4.96 -17.90 -3.08
CA ASP A 45 -6.24 -18.54 -3.38
C ASP A 45 -6.35 -19.98 -2.79
N GLU A 46 -5.23 -20.61 -2.44
CA GLU A 46 -5.22 -21.97 -1.89
C GLU A 46 -5.87 -22.01 -0.50
N ARG A 47 -6.77 -22.97 -0.28
CA ARG A 47 -7.60 -23.06 0.94
C ARG A 47 -6.77 -23.26 2.21
N GLU A 48 -5.59 -23.84 2.06
CA GLU A 48 -4.61 -24.08 3.11
C GLU A 48 -3.91 -22.79 3.56
N ASN A 49 -3.81 -21.79 2.67
CA ASN A 49 -3.19 -20.49 2.92
C ASN A 49 -4.27 -19.47 3.28
N ASN A 50 -4.95 -19.67 4.41
CA ASN A 50 -6.15 -18.88 4.76
C ASN A 50 -5.93 -17.72 5.76
N ARG A 51 -4.68 -17.49 6.19
CA ARG A 51 -4.32 -16.48 7.20
C ARG A 51 -3.24 -15.50 6.71
N TRP A 52 -3.41 -14.99 5.50
CA TRP A 52 -2.56 -13.92 4.98
C TRP A 52 -3.21 -12.55 5.15
N LEU A 53 -2.37 -11.52 5.13
CA LEU A 53 -2.75 -10.11 5.08
C LEU A 53 -1.95 -9.42 3.97
N VAL A 54 -2.63 -8.83 2.99
CA VAL A 54 -2.00 -7.99 1.96
C VAL A 54 -2.30 -6.53 2.25
N ILE A 55 -1.27 -5.69 2.26
CA ILE A 55 -1.39 -4.26 2.54
C ILE A 55 -1.06 -3.46 1.27
N TYR A 56 -2.03 -2.70 0.78
CA TYR A 56 -1.83 -1.68 -0.24
C TYR A 56 -1.77 -0.31 0.44
N ASP A 57 -0.56 0.19 0.62
CA ASP A 57 -0.33 1.45 1.32
C ASP A 57 -0.36 2.65 0.35
N ASN A 58 -0.91 3.77 0.83
CA ASN A 58 -0.98 5.06 0.12
C ASN A 58 -1.64 4.95 -1.27
N TYR A 59 -2.75 4.22 -1.35
CA TYR A 59 -3.52 4.02 -2.58
C TYR A 59 -4.43 5.22 -2.88
N ASP A 60 -3.82 6.29 -3.36
CA ASP A 60 -4.49 7.54 -3.73
C ASP A 60 -4.65 7.66 -5.24
N ASP A 61 -5.35 8.70 -5.70
CA ASP A 61 -5.46 9.09 -7.11
C ASP A 61 -6.24 8.14 -8.03
N VAL A 62 -7.12 7.30 -7.49
CA VAL A 62 -8.12 6.56 -8.27
C VAL A 62 -9.45 7.31 -8.33
N ASP A 63 -9.85 7.65 -9.55
CA ASP A 63 -11.21 8.09 -9.82
C ASP A 63 -12.03 6.92 -10.34
N PHE A 64 -12.93 6.39 -9.51
CA PHE A 64 -13.99 5.48 -9.94
C PHE A 64 -15.12 6.32 -10.55
N GLY A 65 -14.78 7.05 -11.62
CA GLY A 65 -15.70 7.95 -12.30
C GLY A 65 -17.02 7.24 -12.55
N THR A 66 -18.12 7.96 -12.35
CA THR A 66 -19.50 7.45 -12.52
C THR A 66 -19.77 7.10 -13.98
N ARG A 67 -19.24 5.98 -14.48
CA ARG A 67 -19.62 5.41 -15.77
C ARG A 67 -19.62 3.89 -15.68
N ASP A 68 -20.82 3.36 -15.53
CA ASP A 68 -21.17 2.01 -15.95
C ASP A 68 -20.76 1.79 -17.41
N ASN A 69 -20.30 0.56 -17.70
CA ASN A 69 -20.04 -0.05 -19.01
C ASN A 69 -18.83 0.47 -19.81
N SER A 70 -17.66 -0.15 -19.59
CA SER A 70 -16.86 -0.67 -20.71
C SER A 70 -15.84 -1.71 -20.23
N GLU A 71 -15.94 -2.91 -20.80
CA GLU A 71 -14.81 -3.82 -20.92
C GLU A 71 -13.69 -3.07 -21.66
N GLN A 72 -12.57 -2.79 -21.00
CA GLN A 72 -11.37 -2.28 -21.67
C GLN A 72 -10.11 -2.76 -20.94
N THR A 73 -9.71 -3.96 -21.36
CA THR A 73 -8.40 -4.27 -21.94
C THR A 73 -7.21 -3.48 -21.39
N THR A 74 -6.36 -4.21 -20.66
CA THR A 74 -4.91 -4.03 -20.60
C THR A 74 -4.34 -3.52 -21.93
N GLN A 75 -3.97 -2.24 -22.01
CA GLN A 75 -2.99 -1.74 -22.98
C GLN A 75 -2.49 -0.35 -22.59
N HIS A 76 -1.39 -0.31 -21.85
CA HIS A 76 -0.41 0.77 -21.99
C HIS A 76 0.88 0.12 -22.48
N ILE A 77 0.94 -0.18 -23.78
CA ILE A 77 2.20 -0.21 -24.51
C ILE A 77 2.44 1.22 -24.99
N ALA A 78 3.66 1.70 -24.77
CA ALA A 78 4.10 3.05 -25.06
C ALA A 78 3.83 3.48 -26.51
N THR A 79 3.29 4.68 -26.67
CA THR A 79 3.64 5.61 -27.75
C THR A 79 3.53 7.03 -27.21
N GLU A 80 4.66 7.72 -27.19
CA GLU A 80 4.75 9.17 -27.06
C GLU A 80 4.10 9.85 -28.29
N ASP A 81 3.73 11.13 -28.12
CA ASP A 81 3.14 12.08 -29.07
C ASP A 81 1.60 12.07 -29.26
N LYS A 82 0.92 12.94 -28.49
CA LYS A 82 0.29 14.19 -29.01
C LYS A 82 -0.49 14.92 -27.94
N ASP A 83 -0.43 16.24 -28.05
CA ASP A 83 -1.12 17.24 -27.24
C ASP A 83 -2.65 17.11 -27.26
N ASP A 84 -3.25 17.56 -26.15
CA ASP A 84 -4.58 18.19 -26.00
C ASP A 84 -5.62 17.50 -25.10
N ASP A 85 -6.24 18.38 -24.30
CA ASP A 85 -7.48 18.33 -23.51
C ASP A 85 -7.59 17.51 -22.20
N GLY A 86 -7.33 18.19 -21.08
CA GLY A 86 -8.41 18.46 -20.10
C GLY A 86 -8.95 17.34 -19.20
N GLY A 87 -8.46 16.11 -19.25
CA GLY A 87 -8.88 15.03 -18.35
C GLY A 87 -7.74 14.58 -17.43
N THR A 88 -7.83 14.84 -16.13
CA THR A 88 -6.84 14.36 -15.15
C THR A 88 -6.92 12.84 -15.05
N ALA A 89 -6.20 12.14 -15.93
CA ALA A 89 -6.07 10.70 -15.89
C ALA A 89 -5.50 10.27 -14.52
N SER A 90 -6.28 9.49 -13.78
CA SER A 90 -5.89 8.79 -12.55
C SER A 90 -4.47 8.22 -12.70
N LYS A 91 -3.51 8.78 -11.96
CA LYS A 91 -2.10 8.30 -11.95
C LYS A 91 -1.95 6.97 -11.21
N ALA A 92 -2.98 6.56 -10.48
CA ALA A 92 -2.97 5.34 -9.70
C ALA A 92 -3.10 4.10 -10.59
N TYR A 93 -2.27 3.10 -10.32
CA TYR A 93 -2.41 1.78 -10.93
C TYR A 93 -3.68 1.10 -10.40
N ASP A 94 -4.47 0.47 -11.25
CA ASP A 94 -5.57 -0.36 -10.77
C ASP A 94 -5.01 -1.60 -10.03
N ILE A 95 -5.30 -1.72 -8.73
CA ILE A 95 -4.87 -2.85 -7.90
C ILE A 95 -5.85 -4.03 -7.96
N ARG A 96 -7.08 -3.82 -8.44
CA ARG A 96 -8.12 -4.86 -8.48
C ARG A 96 -7.69 -6.10 -9.26
N PRO A 97 -6.99 -6.00 -10.41
CA PRO A 97 -6.46 -7.16 -11.12
C PRO A 97 -5.49 -8.02 -10.29
N TYR A 98 -4.93 -7.47 -9.22
CA TYR A 98 -4.00 -8.15 -8.33
C TYR A 98 -4.68 -8.80 -7.12
N PHE A 99 -5.99 -8.58 -6.91
CA PHE A 99 -6.72 -9.24 -5.84
C PHE A 99 -6.83 -10.75 -6.10
N PRO A 100 -6.65 -11.58 -5.06
CA PRO A 100 -6.91 -13.01 -5.13
C PRO A 100 -8.43 -13.25 -5.28
N ASN A 101 -8.80 -14.37 -5.89
CA ASN A 101 -10.18 -14.77 -6.14
C ASN A 101 -10.68 -15.70 -5.02
N THR A 102 -10.55 -15.25 -3.77
CA THR A 102 -10.86 -16.04 -2.58
C THR A 102 -11.58 -15.22 -1.51
N GLU A 103 -12.30 -15.92 -0.64
CA GLU A 103 -13.08 -15.35 0.47
C GLU A 103 -12.31 -15.38 1.81
N HIS A 104 -11.12 -15.98 1.84
CA HIS A 104 -10.27 -16.06 3.03
C HIS A 104 -9.08 -15.08 2.96
N GLY A 105 -8.39 -14.92 4.09
CA GLY A 105 -7.37 -13.87 4.22
C GLY A 105 -7.99 -12.48 4.32
N ALA A 106 -7.14 -11.45 4.27
CA ALA A 106 -7.57 -10.06 4.36
C ALA A 106 -6.72 -9.12 3.51
N ILE A 107 -7.36 -8.13 2.92
CA ILE A 107 -6.69 -7.01 2.25
C ILE A 107 -6.94 -5.75 3.06
N PHE A 108 -5.88 -4.99 3.33
CA PHE A 108 -5.94 -3.68 3.96
C PHE A 108 -5.43 -2.62 2.99
N ILE A 109 -6.18 -1.54 2.85
CA ILE A 109 -5.85 -0.43 1.94
C ILE A 109 -5.83 0.84 2.76
N THR A 110 -4.70 1.56 2.74
CA THR A 110 -4.63 2.93 3.26
C THR A 110 -4.76 3.90 2.09
N THR A 111 -5.51 4.97 2.30
CA THR A 111 -5.83 5.94 1.26
C THR A 111 -6.27 7.25 1.91
N ARG A 112 -5.91 8.36 1.27
CA ARG A 112 -6.45 9.71 1.50
C ARG A 112 -7.72 9.93 0.67
N SER A 113 -8.01 9.08 -0.31
CA SER A 113 -9.17 9.21 -1.19
C SER A 113 -10.43 8.60 -0.58
N SER A 114 -11.50 9.39 -0.49
CA SER A 114 -12.82 8.89 -0.08
C SER A 114 -13.47 7.99 -1.13
N SER A 115 -13.06 8.06 -2.40
CA SER A 115 -13.62 7.25 -3.50
C SER A 115 -13.29 5.75 -3.37
N VAL A 116 -12.17 5.42 -2.73
CA VAL A 116 -11.68 4.05 -2.52
C VAL A 116 -12.53 3.25 -1.54
N GLY A 117 -13.30 3.92 -0.68
CA GLY A 117 -14.18 3.27 0.30
C GLY A 117 -15.20 2.32 -0.34
N ARG A 118 -15.46 2.40 -1.64
CA ARG A 118 -16.36 1.50 -2.37
C ARG A 118 -15.81 0.08 -2.56
N LEU A 119 -14.51 -0.13 -2.38
CA LEU A 119 -13.87 -1.45 -2.56
C LEU A 119 -14.14 -2.42 -1.40
N GLY A 120 -14.65 -1.93 -0.26
CA GLY A 120 -14.90 -2.78 0.90
C GLY A 120 -15.33 -1.99 2.13
N ARG A 121 -15.11 -2.56 3.32
CA ARG A 121 -15.39 -1.85 4.57
C ARG A 121 -14.36 -0.74 4.79
N SER A 122 -14.83 0.51 4.86
CA SER A 122 -13.99 1.67 5.17
C SER A 122 -13.98 1.97 6.67
N ILE A 123 -12.81 2.41 7.16
CA ILE A 123 -12.65 3.01 8.48
C ILE A 123 -12.11 4.42 8.23
N GLN A 124 -12.93 5.43 8.49
CA GLN A 124 -12.50 6.82 8.40
C GLN A 124 -11.72 7.19 9.65
N LEU A 125 -10.48 7.62 9.48
CA LEU A 125 -9.69 8.15 10.58
C LEU A 125 -10.15 9.58 10.93
N GLU A 126 -10.21 9.87 12.22
CA GLU A 126 -10.55 11.19 12.74
C GLU A 126 -9.33 11.87 13.37
N LYS A 127 -9.42 13.19 13.55
CA LYS A 127 -8.42 13.93 14.32
C LYS A 127 -8.50 13.50 15.78
N LEU A 128 -7.34 13.47 16.43
CA LEU A 128 -7.25 13.27 17.86
C LEU A 128 -7.97 14.44 18.58
N SER A 129 -9.04 14.12 19.30
CA SER A 129 -9.93 15.14 19.90
C SER A 129 -9.45 15.60 21.27
N ASP A 130 -8.78 14.72 22.02
CA ASP A 130 -8.19 15.06 23.31
C ASP A 130 -6.75 15.59 23.13
N ILE A 131 -6.50 16.81 23.59
CA ILE A 131 -5.18 17.42 23.59
C ILE A 131 -4.20 16.64 24.48
N GLN A 132 -4.67 16.00 25.56
CA GLN A 132 -3.81 15.21 26.44
C GLN A 132 -3.21 14.02 25.71
N ASP A 133 -3.97 13.39 24.81
CA ASP A 133 -3.44 12.30 23.97
C ASP A 133 -2.36 12.83 23.03
N SER A 134 -2.55 14.02 22.43
CA SER A 134 -1.51 14.64 21.59
C SER A 134 -0.24 14.99 22.37
N LEU A 135 -0.39 15.53 23.59
CA LEU A 135 0.73 15.86 24.46
C LEU A 135 1.48 14.60 24.90
N LYS A 136 0.78 13.50 25.13
CA LYS A 136 1.37 12.21 25.45
C LYS A 136 2.18 11.65 24.29
N ILE A 137 1.66 11.73 23.05
CA ILE A 137 2.41 11.34 21.84
C ILE A 137 3.67 12.21 21.69
N LEU A 138 3.52 13.52 21.85
CA LEU A 138 4.63 14.47 21.76
C LEU A 138 5.71 14.16 22.80
N ALA A 139 5.34 14.04 24.08
CA ALA A 139 6.24 13.70 25.17
C ALA A 139 6.94 12.35 24.94
N SER A 140 6.25 11.36 24.38
CA SER A 140 6.86 10.06 24.06
C SER A 140 7.90 10.12 22.92
N THR A 141 7.76 11.08 22.00
CA THR A 141 8.61 11.20 20.81
C THR A 141 9.80 12.13 21.04
N CYS A 142 9.64 13.16 21.89
CA CYS A 142 10.69 14.14 22.20
C CYS A 142 11.74 13.64 23.22
N GLY A 143 11.61 12.41 23.73
CA GLY A 143 12.37 11.96 24.90
C GLY A 143 11.81 12.59 26.19
N PRO A 144 12.42 12.33 27.37
CA PRO A 144 11.93 12.91 28.62
C PRO A 144 12.05 14.44 28.59
N VAL A 145 10.96 15.11 28.20
CA VAL A 145 10.78 16.54 28.37
C VAL A 145 10.15 16.72 29.73
N ASP A 146 10.93 17.23 30.68
CA ASP A 146 10.43 17.64 31.98
C ASP A 146 9.56 18.90 31.82
N LEU A 147 8.28 18.67 31.48
CA LEU A 147 7.28 19.73 31.33
C LEU A 147 6.80 20.28 32.69
N ALA A 148 7.31 19.74 33.81
CA ALA A 148 6.95 20.18 35.15
C ALA A 148 7.67 21.47 35.56
N ASP A 149 8.76 21.86 34.90
CA ASP A 149 9.44 23.12 35.17
C ASP A 149 9.28 24.09 34.00
N GLY A 150 8.40 25.08 34.21
CA GLY A 150 8.35 26.34 33.44
C GLY A 150 9.60 27.21 33.60
N LYS A 151 10.78 26.59 33.77
CA LYS A 151 12.09 27.21 33.74
C LYS A 151 12.91 26.54 32.66
N SER A 152 13.00 27.22 31.52
CA SER A 152 14.08 27.06 30.56
C SER A 152 15.42 27.04 31.30
N THR A 153 16.04 25.87 31.41
CA THR A 153 17.45 25.75 31.77
C THR A 153 18.22 25.40 30.50
N ASN A 154 19.22 26.25 30.22
CA ASN A 154 20.26 26.13 29.22
C ASN A 154 19.90 26.45 27.76
N ALA A 155 19.83 27.75 27.46
CA ALA A 155 20.38 28.24 26.20
C ALA A 155 21.92 28.13 26.27
N PRO A 156 22.61 27.49 25.29
CA PRO A 156 24.05 27.59 25.20
C PRO A 156 24.42 29.03 24.85
N SER A 157 25.18 29.65 25.74
CA SER A 157 25.78 30.95 25.52
C SER A 157 26.80 30.86 24.39
N LEU A 158 26.44 31.40 23.22
CA LEU A 158 27.41 31.73 22.18
C LEU A 158 28.10 33.03 22.61
N TYR A 159 29.17 32.92 23.39
CA TYR A 159 30.19 33.97 23.44
C TYR A 159 31.15 33.78 22.28
N LEU A 160 31.22 34.82 21.44
CA LEU A 160 32.33 35.10 20.55
C LEU A 160 33.55 35.48 21.40
N ASP A 161 34.69 34.86 21.10
CA ASP A 161 36.03 35.47 21.08
C ASP A 161 36.83 34.86 19.93
#